data_AF-A0A2T1CTZ2-F1
#
_entry.id   AF-A0A2T1CTZ2-F1
#
_cell.length_a   1.000
_cell.length_b   1.000
_cell.length_c   1.000
_cell.angle_alpha   90.00
_cell.angle_beta   90.00
_cell.angle_gamma   90.00
#
_symmetry.space_group_name_H-M   'P 1'
#
loop_
_entity.id
_entity.type
_entity.pdbx_description
1 polymer ?
#
loop_
_entity_poly.entity_id
_entity_poly.type
_entity_poly.pdbx_seq_one_letter_code
_entity_poly.pdbx_strand_id
1 'polypeptide(L)' 'MSDLFNHNQQINSDLTSIQEPIVNAPKKVKQVIEQVLKLEKDKLYLKTPRNINDDILNIIKHTVQ' A
#
# COMPACT_ATOMS: atom_id res chain seq x y z
N MET A 1 11.51 -32.55 -8.36
CA MET A 1 11.56 -32.19 -6.92
C MET A 1 12.26 -30.83 -6.74
N SER A 2 13.41 -30.60 -7.38
CA SER A 2 14.12 -29.30 -7.46
C SER A 2 13.26 -28.15 -7.99
N ASP A 3 12.41 -28.40 -8.99
CA ASP A 3 11.61 -27.35 -9.64
C ASP A 3 10.51 -26.79 -8.72
N LEU A 4 9.99 -27.63 -7.81
CA LEU A 4 9.00 -27.22 -6.81
C LEU A 4 9.65 -26.34 -5.73
N PHE A 5 10.89 -26.63 -5.34
CA PHE A 5 11.65 -25.80 -4.40
C PHE A 5 11.98 -24.44 -5.01
N ASN A 6 12.44 -24.40 -6.26
CA ASN A 6 12.74 -23.15 -6.96
C ASN A 6 11.49 -22.28 -7.14
N HIS A 7 10.35 -22.89 -7.48
CA HIS A 7 9.10 -22.16 -7.62
C HIS A 7 8.64 -21.52 -6.30
N ASN A 8 8.76 -22.24 -5.18
CA ASN A 8 8.43 -21.70 -3.85
C ASN A 8 9.41 -20.58 -3.41
N GLN A 9 10.69 -20.68 -3.74
CA GLN A 9 11.65 -19.59 -3.48
C GLN A 9 11.32 -18.33 -4.29
N GLN A 10 10.93 -18.49 -5.54
CA GLN A 10 10.54 -17.38 -6.41
C GLN A 10 9.24 -16.71 -5.95
N ILE A 11 8.22 -17.47 -5.54
CA ILE A 11 7.01 -16.89 -4.95
C ILE A 11 7.34 -16.09 -3.69
N ASN A 12 8.20 -16.61 -2.81
CA ASN A 12 8.60 -15.88 -1.61
C ASN A 12 9.35 -14.58 -1.93
N SER A 13 10.25 -14.59 -2.92
CA SER A 13 10.94 -13.36 -3.35
C SER A 13 9.98 -12.33 -3.96
N ASP A 14 8.98 -12.78 -4.71
CA ASP A 14 7.98 -11.90 -5.31
C ASP A 14 7.10 -11.26 -4.22
N LEU A 15 6.67 -12.05 -3.23
CA LEU A 15 5.88 -11.53 -2.09
C LEU A 15 6.68 -10.57 -1.19
N THR A 16 7.99 -10.77 -1.04
CA THR A 16 8.83 -9.82 -0.29
C THR A 16 9.04 -8.53 -1.07
N SER A 17 9.24 -8.63 -2.39
CA SER A 17 9.38 -7.47 -3.27
C SER A 17 8.12 -6.59 -3.29
N ILE A 18 6.94 -7.19 -3.35
CA ILE A 18 5.66 -6.46 -3.33
C ILE A 18 5.43 -5.74 -1.98
N GLN A 19 5.95 -6.30 -0.88
CA GLN A 19 5.80 -5.73 0.46
C GLN A 19 6.88 -4.72 0.83
N GLU A 20 7.98 -4.63 0.08
CA GLU A 20 9.09 -3.68 0.32
C GLU A 20 8.60 -2.23 0.57
N PRO A 21 7.66 -1.68 -0.22
CA PRO A 21 7.11 -0.33 -0.02
C PRO A 21 6.34 -0.15 1.30
N ILE A 22 5.94 -1.23 1.95
CA ILE A 22 5.22 -1.22 3.24
C ILE A 22 6.20 -1.50 4.39
N VAL A 23 7.14 -2.43 4.18
CA VAL A 23 8.07 -2.91 5.19
C VAL A 23 9.19 -1.91 5.43
N ASN A 24 9.77 -1.33 4.37
CA ASN A 24 10.98 -0.50 4.47
C ASN A 24 10.72 0.98 4.24
N ALA A 25 9.51 1.37 3.85
CA ALA A 25 9.19 2.77 3.63
C ALA A 25 9.46 3.64 4.88
N PRO A 26 9.87 4.91 4.69
CA PRO A 26 9.99 5.85 5.79
C PRO A 26 8.69 5.98 6.58
N LYS A 27 8.79 6.30 7.87
CA LYS A 27 7.61 6.41 8.77
C LYS A 27 6.48 7.26 8.19
N LYS A 28 6.82 8.43 7.61
CA LYS A 28 5.85 9.32 6.96
C LYS A 28 5.15 8.64 5.77
N VAL A 29 5.89 7.87 4.97
CA VAL A 29 5.32 7.15 3.82
C VAL A 29 4.41 6.01 4.27
N LYS A 30 4.79 5.25 5.31
CA LYS A 30 3.91 4.22 5.91
C LYS A 30 2.60 4.81 6.41
N GLN A 31 2.65 5.96 7.06
CA GLN A 31 1.46 6.68 7.53
C GLN A 31 0.55 7.10 6.37
N VAL A 32 1.10 7.56 5.25
CA VAL A 32 0.30 7.83 4.04
C VAL A 32 -0.38 6.55 3.55
N ILE A 33 0.36 5.44 3.43
CA ILE A 33 -0.18 4.14 2.98
C ILE A 33 -1.35 3.69 3.88
N GLU A 34 -1.17 3.70 5.19
CA GLU A 34 -2.20 3.31 6.17
C GLU A 34 -3.48 4.15 6.03
N GLN A 35 -3.32 5.47 5.85
CA GLN A 35 -4.45 6.39 5.72
C GLN A 35 -5.17 6.25 4.37
N VAL A 36 -4.44 5.93 3.31
CA VAL A 36 -5.04 5.62 1.99
C VAL A 36 -5.82 4.30 2.05
N LEU A 37 -5.28 3.26 2.70
CA LEU A 37 -5.99 1.99 2.90
C LEU A 37 -7.27 2.19 3.72
N LYS A 38 -7.24 3.08 4.72
CA LYS A 38 -8.44 3.48 5.45
C LYS A 38 -9.46 4.16 4.54
N LEU A 39 -9.01 5.11 3.71
CA LEU A 39 -9.86 5.78 2.72
C LEU A 39 -10.44 4.80 1.69
N GLU A 40 -9.70 3.75 1.35
CA GLU A 40 -10.16 2.70 0.43
C GLU A 40 -11.38 1.97 0.99
N LYS A 41 -11.25 1.51 2.24
CA LYS A 41 -12.34 0.85 2.96
C LYS A 41 -13.55 1.76 3.16
N ASP A 42 -13.33 3.06 3.36
CA ASP A 42 -14.40 4.00 3.64
C ASP A 42 -15.11 4.49 2.36
N LYS A 43 -14.37 4.67 1.26
CA LYS A 43 -14.87 5.41 0.07
C LYS A 43 -14.42 4.86 -1.27
N LEU A 44 -13.17 4.40 -1.44
CA LEU A 44 -12.68 4.02 -2.79
C LEU A 44 -13.35 2.75 -3.33
N TYR A 45 -13.91 1.90 -2.47
CA TYR A 45 -14.70 0.75 -2.91
C TYR A 45 -16.04 1.15 -3.58
N LEU A 46 -16.47 2.40 -3.43
CA LEU A 46 -17.71 2.90 -4.04
C LEU A 46 -17.56 3.02 -5.56
N LYS A 47 -18.62 2.73 -6.31
CA LYS A 47 -18.63 2.86 -7.78
C LYS A 47 -18.29 4.27 -8.27
N THR A 48 -18.61 5.28 -7.48
CA THR A 48 -18.30 6.68 -7.80
C THR A 48 -17.95 7.44 -6.51
N PRO A 49 -16.71 7.30 -6.03
CA PRO A 49 -16.25 7.98 -4.84
C PRO A 49 -16.16 9.49 -5.10
N ARG A 50 -16.59 10.32 -4.13
CA ARG A 50 -16.50 11.79 -4.24
C ARG A 50 -15.30 12.32 -3.48
N ASN A 51 -14.71 13.41 -3.98
CA ASN A 51 -13.67 14.20 -3.31
C ASN A 51 -12.37 13.43 -2.99
N ILE A 52 -12.07 12.35 -3.72
CA ILE A 52 -10.86 11.54 -3.47
C ILE A 52 -9.58 12.36 -3.58
N ASN A 53 -9.49 13.25 -4.56
CA ASN A 53 -8.30 14.08 -4.72
C ASN A 53 -8.07 14.98 -3.49
N ASP A 54 -9.13 15.57 -2.93
CA ASP A 54 -9.04 16.39 -1.73
C ASP A 54 -8.68 15.54 -0.50
N ASP A 55 -9.28 14.36 -0.36
CA ASP A 55 -8.98 13.43 0.73
C ASP A 55 -7.50 12.99 0.71
N ILE A 56 -6.99 12.60 -0.47
CA ILE A 56 -5.58 12.20 -0.65
C ILE A 56 -4.65 13.39 -0.40
N LEU A 57 -4.96 14.57 -0.95
CA LEU A 57 -4.16 15.78 -0.73
C LEU A 57 -4.10 16.15 0.76
N ASN A 58 -5.22 16.02 1.48
CA ASN A 58 -5.26 16.24 2.91
C ASN A 58 -4.41 15.20 3.66
N ILE A 59 -4.49 13.91 3.33
CA ILE A 59 -3.64 12.87 3.93
C ILE A 59 -2.16 13.24 3.81
N ILE A 60 -1.72 13.63 2.60
CA ILE A 60 -0.33 14.00 2.34
C ILE A 60 0.06 15.25 3.15
N LYS A 61 -0.75 16.31 3.12
CA LYS A 61 -0.48 17.55 3.87
C LYS A 61 -0.31 17.28 5.37
N HIS A 62 -1.23 16.54 5.99
CA HIS A 62 -1.17 16.27 7.43
C HIS A 62 0.00 15.36 7.83
N THR A 63 0.45 14.47 6.94
CA THR A 63 1.53 13.53 7.24
C THR A 63 2.92 14.13 6.98
N VAL A 64 3.03 15.03 6.01
CA VAL A 64 4.30 15.62 5.60
C VAL A 64 4.64 16.91 6.36
N GLN A 65 3.63 17.69 6.79
CA GLN A 65 3.79 18.94 7.54
C GLN A 65 4.76 18.86 8.73
#